data_AF-A0A519Y9T8-F1
#
_entry.id   AF-A0A519Y9T8-F1
#
_cell.length_a   1.000
_cell.length_b   1.000
_cell.length_c   1.000
_cell.angle_alpha   90.00
_cell.angle_beta   90.00
_cell.angle_gamma   90.00
#
_symmetry.space_group_name_H-M   'P 1'
#
loop_
_entity.id
_entity.type
_entity.pdbx_description
1 polymer ?
#
loop_
_entity_poly.entity_id
_entity_poly.type
_entity_poly.pdbx_seq_one_letter_code
_entity_poly.pdbx_strand_id
1 'polypeptide(L)'
;HIIEEVYQQCKASLELPKEEIINYVKDIYKPFTPQEISDQIAKIITPPDTVAEVEVIYQSLENLHEACPAHLGDWYFSGDYPTPGGNKVVNKAFVNWKEGNNQRAY
;
A
#
# COMPACT_ATOMS: atom_id res chain seq x y z
N HIS A 1 3.04 14.04 11.54
CA HIS A 1 2.96 14.30 10.09
C HIS A 1 3.23 12.98 9.36
N ILE A 2 2.26 12.07 9.27
CA ILE A 2 2.52 10.68 8.80
C ILE A 2 3.13 10.65 7.39
N ILE A 3 2.57 11.44 6.47
CA ILE A 3 3.09 11.54 5.09
C ILE A 3 4.55 12.04 5.05
N GLU A 4 4.90 13.01 5.90
CA GLU A 4 6.26 13.55 5.93
C GLU A 4 7.23 12.57 6.57
N GLU A 5 6.84 11.91 7.66
CA GLU A 5 7.63 10.89 8.34
C GLU A 5 7.95 9.73 7.40
N VAL A 6 6.93 9.20 6.72
CA VAL A 6 7.08 8.15 5.71
C VAL A 6 7.96 8.62 4.55
N TYR A 7 7.83 9.87 4.12
CA TYR A 7 8.68 10.43 3.06
C TYR A 7 10.16 10.43 3.47
N GLN A 8 10.47 10.90 4.69
CA GLN A 8 11.84 10.90 5.19
C GLN A 8 12.41 9.47 5.31
N GLN A 9 11.61 8.51 5.77
CA GLN A 9 11.99 7.09 5.83
C GLN A 9 12.24 6.52 4.44
N CYS A 10 11.30 6.72 3.50
CA CYS A 10 11.47 6.29 2.11
C CYS A 10 12.74 6.88 1.51
N LYS A 11 12.98 8.18 1.68
CA LYS A 11 14.15 8.88 1.15
C LYS A 11 15.46 8.34 1.74
N ALA A 12 15.53 8.16 3.05
CA ALA A 12 16.70 7.58 3.72
C ALA A 12 16.96 6.13 3.24
N SER A 13 15.90 5.36 3.01
CA SER A 13 16.03 3.96 2.57
C SER A 13 16.65 3.81 1.17
N LEU A 14 16.61 4.84 0.32
CA LEU A 14 17.15 4.75 -1.05
C LEU A 14 18.68 4.63 -1.10
N GLU A 15 19.36 4.99 -0.01
CA GLU A 15 20.82 4.89 0.14
C GLU A 15 21.26 3.51 0.69
N LEU A 16 20.30 2.66 1.09
CA LEU A 16 20.59 1.32 1.61
C LEU A 16 20.75 0.30 0.48
N PRO A 17 21.47 -0.81 0.72
CA PRO A 17 21.38 -2.00 -0.13
C PRO A 17 19.92 -2.43 -0.27
N LYS A 18 19.51 -2.84 -1.48
CA LYS A 18 18.09 -3.15 -1.75
C LYS A 18 17.54 -4.23 -0.82
N GLU A 19 18.39 -5.17 -0.40
CA GLU A 19 18.12 -6.27 0.52
C GLU A 19 17.70 -5.79 1.93
N GLU A 20 18.06 -4.57 2.31
CA GLU A 20 17.71 -3.96 3.59
C GLU A 20 16.49 -3.03 3.51
N ILE A 21 16.01 -2.75 2.30
CA ILE A 21 14.87 -1.85 2.08
C ILE A 21 13.56 -2.58 2.38
N ILE A 22 12.75 -1.99 3.27
CA ILE A 22 11.35 -2.36 3.51
C ILE A 22 10.39 -1.33 2.91
N ASN A 23 9.14 -1.73 2.68
CA ASN A 23 8.09 -0.80 2.26
C ASN A 23 7.64 0.07 3.43
N TYR A 24 8.06 1.35 3.46
CA TYR A 24 7.61 2.30 4.48
C TYR A 24 6.24 2.91 4.14
N VAL A 25 5.80 2.83 2.88
CA VAL A 25 4.51 3.40 2.44
C VAL A 25 3.33 2.73 3.15
N LYS A 26 3.47 1.46 3.56
CA LYS A 26 2.44 0.77 4.34
C LYS A 26 2.15 1.43 5.69
N ASP A 27 3.09 2.22 6.23
CA ASP A 27 2.92 2.92 7.51
C ASP A 27 1.88 4.04 7.45
N ILE A 28 1.56 4.53 6.24
CA ILE A 28 0.45 5.46 6.02
C ILE A 28 -0.88 4.81 6.42
N TYR A 29 -1.01 3.50 6.25
CA TYR A 29 -2.25 2.76 6.45
C TYR A 29 -2.37 2.14 7.84
N LYS A 30 -1.27 2.01 8.61
CA LYS A 30 -1.25 1.48 9.98
C LYS A 30 -2.28 2.08 10.95
N PRO A 31 -2.63 3.38 10.89
CA PRO A 31 -3.62 3.96 11.78
C PRO A 31 -5.07 3.55 11.47
N PHE A 32 -5.30 2.87 10.34
CA PHE A 32 -6.63 2.49 9.88
C PHE A 32 -6.84 0.99 9.98
N THR A 33 -8.05 0.61 10.35
CA THR A 33 -8.53 -0.76 10.29
C THR A 33 -8.84 -1.16 8.84
N PRO A 34 -8.84 -2.47 8.51
CA PRO A 34 -9.26 -2.94 7.19
C PRO A 34 -10.67 -2.46 6.79
N GLN A 35 -11.58 -2.33 7.76
CA GLN A 35 -12.93 -1.83 7.50
C GLN A 35 -12.92 -0.36 7.08
N GLU A 36 -12.19 0.51 7.79
CA GLU A 36 -12.09 1.94 7.43
C GLU A 36 -11.50 2.15 6.03
N ILE A 37 -10.52 1.32 5.66
CA ILE A 37 -9.97 1.33 4.29
C ILE A 37 -11.04 0.90 3.28
N SER A 38 -11.79 -0.16 3.58
CA SER A 38 -12.86 -0.67 2.72
C SER A 38 -13.98 0.36 2.53
N ASP A 39 -14.39 1.03 3.60
CA ASP A 39 -15.41 2.10 3.59
C ASP A 39 -14.93 3.30 2.74
N GLN A 40 -13.65 3.66 2.86
CA GLN A 40 -13.07 4.72 2.06
C GLN A 40 -12.96 4.34 0.58
N ILE A 41 -12.66 3.08 0.25
CA ILE A 41 -12.69 2.58 -1.13
C ILE A 41 -14.12 2.63 -1.66
N ALA A 42 -15.10 2.16 -0.91
CA ALA A 42 -16.51 2.20 -1.27
C ALA A 42 -16.93 3.63 -1.62
N LYS A 43 -16.54 4.61 -0.79
CA LYS A 43 -16.77 6.04 -1.06
C LYS A 43 -16.12 6.54 -2.35
N ILE A 44 -14.90 6.12 -2.67
CA ILE A 44 -14.18 6.54 -3.88
C ILE A 44 -14.85 5.99 -5.15
N ILE A 45 -15.31 4.73 -5.10
CA ILE A 45 -15.88 4.06 -6.28
C ILE A 45 -17.36 4.33 -6.47
N THR A 46 -18.07 4.83 -5.45
CA THR A 46 -19.51 5.12 -5.49
C THR A 46 -19.79 6.39 -6.29
N PRO A 47 -20.53 6.32 -7.41
CA PRO A 47 -20.95 7.50 -8.15
C PRO A 47 -21.84 8.43 -7.31
N PRO A 48 -21.79 9.76 -7.53
CA PRO A 48 -22.57 10.73 -6.75
C PRO A 48 -24.09 10.51 -6.77
N ASP A 49 -24.64 9.97 -7.87
CA ASP A 49 -26.08 9.79 -8.06
C ASP A 49 -26.59 8.43 -7.51
N THR A 50 -25.74 7.69 -6.80
CA THR A 50 -26.09 6.38 -6.24
C THR A 50 -27.03 6.57 -5.04
N VAL A 51 -28.23 5.98 -5.13
CA VAL A 51 -29.28 6.08 -4.10
C VAL A 51 -29.19 4.93 -3.07
N ALA A 52 -28.34 3.94 -3.32
CA ALA A 52 -28.11 2.81 -2.44
C ALA A 52 -26.78 2.95 -1.67
N GLU A 53 -26.71 2.32 -0.51
CA GLU A 53 -25.45 2.12 0.20
C GLU A 53 -24.59 1.10 -0.56
N VAL A 54 -23.32 1.45 -0.77
CA VAL A 54 -22.33 0.60 -1.42
C VAL A 54 -21.31 0.22 -0.37
N GLU A 55 -21.13 -1.08 -0.18
CA GLU A 55 -20.08 -1.64 0.65
C GLU A 55 -19.13 -2.47 -0.22
N VAL A 56 -17.84 -2.45 0.13
CA VAL A 56 -16.85 -3.32 -0.49
C VAL A 56 -16.41 -4.35 0.53
N ILE A 57 -16.70 -5.63 0.23
CA ILE A 57 -16.37 -6.74 1.11
C ILE A 57 -15.10 -7.43 0.59
N TYR A 58 -14.04 -7.39 1.39
CA TYR A 58 -12.82 -8.15 1.16
C TYR A 58 -12.77 -9.39 2.05
N GLN A 59 -12.19 -10.48 1.54
CA GLN A 59 -11.79 -11.60 2.37
C GLN A 59 -10.66 -11.17 3.31
N SER A 60 -10.64 -11.62 4.56
CA SER A 60 -9.47 -11.40 5.42
C SER A 60 -8.23 -12.10 4.84
N LEU A 61 -7.04 -11.60 5.18
CA LEU A 61 -5.79 -12.19 4.70
C LEU A 61 -5.63 -13.65 5.16
N GLU A 62 -6.05 -13.97 6.39
CA GLU A 62 -5.98 -15.36 6.86
C GLU A 62 -6.85 -16.28 6.01
N ASN A 63 -8.09 -15.88 5.77
CA ASN A 63 -9.02 -16.67 4.97
C ASN A 63 -8.59 -16.74 3.49
N LEU A 64 -7.95 -15.70 2.95
CA LEU A 64 -7.36 -15.76 1.61
C LEU A 64 -6.29 -16.85 1.53
N HIS A 65 -5.42 -16.94 2.54
CA HIS A 65 -4.40 -17.99 2.62
C HIS A 65 -4.98 -19.38 2.85
N GLU A 66 -6.07 -19.51 3.62
CA GLU A 66 -6.79 -20.78 3.77
C GLU A 66 -7.46 -21.23 2.46
N ALA A 67 -8.07 -20.31 1.72
CA ALA A 67 -8.75 -20.61 0.47
C ALA A 67 -7.76 -20.92 -0.68
N CYS A 68 -6.58 -20.29 -0.67
CA CYS A 68 -5.58 -20.36 -1.74
C CYS A 68 -4.17 -20.69 -1.21
N PRO A 69 -3.95 -21.86 -0.58
CA PRO A 69 -2.70 -22.17 0.13
C PRO A 69 -1.45 -22.26 -0.77
N ALA A 70 -1.65 -22.51 -2.07
CA ALA A 70 -0.57 -22.55 -3.06
C ALA A 70 -0.30 -21.17 -3.73
N HIS A 71 -1.10 -20.15 -3.40
CA HIS A 71 -1.09 -18.84 -4.05
C HIS A 71 -1.17 -17.71 -3.02
N LEU A 72 -0.08 -17.52 -2.27
CA LEU A 72 0.03 -16.59 -1.14
C LEU A 72 0.22 -15.12 -1.55
N GLY A 73 -0.26 -14.73 -2.74
CA GLY A 73 0.04 -13.43 -3.32
C GLY A 73 -0.79 -12.29 -2.73
N ASP A 74 -0.51 -11.91 -1.49
CA ASP A 74 -1.29 -10.94 -0.72
C ASP A 74 -0.71 -9.52 -0.70
N TRP A 75 0.49 -9.31 -1.27
CA TRP A 75 1.25 -8.05 -1.17
C TRP A 75 0.51 -6.81 -1.69
N TYR A 76 -0.52 -6.97 -2.53
CA TYR A 76 -1.39 -5.87 -2.95
C TYR A 76 -2.24 -5.31 -1.81
N PHE A 77 -2.50 -6.13 -0.78
CA PHE A 77 -3.30 -5.80 0.40
C PHE A 77 -2.41 -5.59 1.63
N SER A 78 -1.43 -6.46 1.88
CA SER A 78 -0.54 -6.38 3.05
C SER A 78 0.56 -5.30 2.88
N GLY A 79 0.92 -4.99 1.64
CA GLY A 79 2.08 -4.15 1.32
C GLY A 79 3.43 -4.86 1.54
N ASP A 80 3.43 -6.15 1.88
CA ASP A 80 4.62 -6.95 2.13
C ASP A 80 5.13 -7.56 0.81
N TYR A 81 5.88 -6.77 0.04
CA TYR A 81 6.41 -7.23 -1.24
C TYR A 81 7.36 -8.43 -1.06
N PRO A 82 7.25 -9.47 -1.91
CA PRO A 82 8.08 -10.67 -1.80
C PRO A 82 9.53 -10.45 -2.27
N THR A 83 9.83 -9.29 -2.87
CA THR A 83 11.16 -9.01 -3.42
C THR A 83 11.72 -7.69 -2.90
N PRO A 84 13.03 -7.64 -2.59
CA PRO A 84 13.73 -6.40 -2.23
C PRO A 84 13.58 -5.29 -3.29
N GLY A 85 13.52 -5.68 -4.57
CA GLY A 85 13.28 -4.75 -5.68
C GLY A 85 11.93 -4.04 -5.57
N GLY A 86 10.87 -4.76 -5.18
CA GLY A 86 9.54 -4.17 -4.95
C GLY A 86 9.56 -3.08 -3.88
N ASN A 87 10.22 -3.34 -2.75
CA ASN A 87 10.37 -2.37 -1.65
C ASN A 87 11.11 -1.10 -2.10
N LYS A 88 12.18 -1.25 -2.88
CA LYS A 88 12.91 -0.09 -3.44
C LYS A 88 12.02 0.74 -4.37
N VAL A 89 11.26 0.08 -5.26
CA VAL A 89 10.41 0.75 -6.25
C VAL A 89 9.27 1.51 -5.57
N VAL A 90 8.59 0.93 -4.59
CA VAL A 90 7.48 1.61 -3.90
C VAL A 90 7.95 2.83 -3.11
N ASN A 91 9.09 2.73 -2.40
CA ASN A 91 9.66 3.88 -1.68
C ASN A 91 10.10 4.97 -2.65
N LYS A 92 10.73 4.60 -3.77
CA LYS A 92 11.14 5.58 -4.80
C LYS A 92 9.94 6.25 -5.45
N ALA A 93 8.88 5.50 -5.74
CA ALA A 93 7.64 6.03 -6.29
C ALA A 93 7.00 7.05 -5.35
N PHE A 94 6.99 6.77 -4.03
CA PHE A 94 6.47 7.69 -3.03
C PHE A 94 7.30 8.98 -2.93
N VAL A 95 8.64 8.86 -2.95
CA VAL A 95 9.54 10.02 -3.01
C VAL A 95 9.28 10.86 -4.26
N ASN A 96 9.18 10.22 -5.43
CA ASN A 96 8.90 10.90 -6.69
C ASN A 96 7.57 11.67 -6.64
N TRP A 97 6.50 11.05 -6.11
CA TRP A 97 5.21 11.72 -5.90
C TRP A 97 5.33 12.95 -5.01
N LYS A 98 6.02 12.83 -3.85
CA LYS A 98 6.19 13.94 -2.91
C LYS A 98 7.00 15.11 -3.48
N GLU A 99 7.97 14.80 -4.35
CA GLU A 99 8.84 15.78 -5.01
C GLU A 99 8.27 16.30 -6.35
N GLY A 100 7.10 15.82 -6.79
CA GLY A 100 6.50 16.20 -8.07
C GLY A 100 7.27 15.71 -9.29
N ASN A 101 8.08 14.66 -9.15
CA ASN A 101 8.87 14.08 -10.22
C ASN A 101 8.07 13.00 -10.96
N ASN A 102 7.84 13.21 -12.26
CA ASN A 102 7.13 12.26 -13.13
C ASN A 102 7.99 11.10 -13.68
N GLN A 103 9.23 10.95 -13.21
CA GLN A 103 10.08 9.82 -13.59
C GLN A 103 9.54 8.49 -13.04
N ARG A 104 9.75 7.42 -13.83
CA ARG A 104 9.46 6.06 -13.39
C ARG A 104 10.39 5.69 -12.22
N ALA A 105 9.86 4.90 -11.29
CA ALA A 105 10.59 4.47 -10.10
C ALA A 105 11.46 3.22 -10.34
N TYR A 106 11.37 2.60 -11.52
CA TYR A 106 12.12 1.41 -11.96
C TYR A 106 13.04 1.72 -13.14
#